data_AF-A0A7W1GJU4-F1
#
_entry.id   AF-A0A7W1GJU4-F1
#
_cell.length_a   1.000
_cell.length_b   1.000
_cell.length_c   1.000
_cell.angle_alpha   90.00
_cell.angle_beta   90.00
_cell.angle_gamma   90.00
#
_symmetry.space_group_name_H-M   'P 1'
#
loop_
_entity.id
_entity.type
_entity.pdbx_description
1 polymer ?
#
loop_
_entity_poly.entity_id
_entity_poly.type
_entity_poly.pdbx_seq_one_letter_code
_entity_poly.pdbx_strand_id
1 'polypeptide(L)'
;MATREQQPSDTQQELRDQSTGDLVKQLSQQVTTLVRQEVELAKAEMGEKGRKAGVGLGMFGGAGVAGLLALGSLTAFLILVFDLAIPTWAAALIVTVLWAAVAGVLALQGREKVREVGKPIPEQTAESVKEDVEWLKGHRK
;
A
#
# COMPACT_ATOMS: atom_id res chain seq x y z
N MET A 1 62.85 -38.95 -37.82
CA MET A 1 62.02 -37.81 -37.35
C MET A 1 60.67 -38.38 -36.96
N ALA A 2 60.43 -38.60 -35.66
CA ALA A 2 59.15 -39.07 -35.14
C ALA A 2 58.56 -37.98 -34.25
N THR A 3 57.38 -37.52 -34.65
CA THR A 3 56.59 -36.45 -34.07
C THR A 3 56.12 -36.86 -32.67
N ARG A 4 56.34 -35.99 -31.67
CA ARG A 4 55.78 -36.13 -30.31
C ARG A 4 54.26 -36.14 -30.40
N GLU A 5 53.64 -37.25 -30.03
CA GLU A 5 52.21 -37.31 -29.77
C GLU A 5 51.90 -36.47 -28.53
N GLN A 6 51.24 -35.33 -28.75
CA GLN A 6 50.69 -34.51 -27.67
C GLN A 6 49.51 -35.27 -27.07
N GLN A 7 49.67 -35.61 -25.80
CA GLN A 7 48.80 -36.39 -24.95
C GLN A 7 47.55 -35.58 -24.57
N PRO A 8 46.33 -35.96 -24.99
CA PRO A 8 45.10 -35.23 -24.67
C PRO A 8 44.50 -35.75 -23.35
N SER A 9 45.27 -35.69 -22.26
CA SER A 9 44.87 -36.29 -20.97
C SER A 9 44.51 -35.28 -19.88
N ASP A 10 44.90 -34.00 -20.01
CA ASP A 10 44.75 -33.03 -18.92
C ASP A 10 43.31 -32.51 -18.76
N THR A 11 42.49 -32.52 -19.81
CA THR A 11 41.11 -31.97 -19.76
C THR A 11 40.09 -32.91 -19.10
N GLN A 12 40.37 -34.21 -19.05
CA GLN A 12 39.44 -35.22 -18.50
C GLN A 12 39.51 -35.35 -16.97
N GLN A 13 40.64 -34.97 -16.35
CA GLN A 13 40.78 -34.94 -14.89
C GLN A 13 40.12 -33.70 -14.27
N GLU A 14 40.12 -32.57 -14.96
CA GLU A 14 39.53 -31.31 -14.47
C GLU A 14 37.99 -31.36 -14.33
N LEU A 15 37.32 -32.23 -15.11
CA LEU A 15 35.86 -32.42 -15.06
C LEU A 15 35.40 -33.44 -14.01
N ARG A 16 36.31 -34.29 -13.51
CA ARG A 16 35.97 -35.41 -12.61
C ARG A 16 36.13 -35.07 -11.12
N ASP A 17 36.68 -33.89 -10.82
CA ASP A 17 36.93 -33.37 -9.47
C ASP A 17 35.92 -32.31 -9.01
N GLN A 18 34.88 -32.01 -9.78
CA GLN A 18 33.72 -31.30 -9.21
C GLN A 18 32.92 -32.28 -8.36
N SER A 19 33.23 -32.28 -7.06
CA SER A 19 32.54 -33.12 -6.09
C SER A 19 31.08 -32.69 -5.95
N THR A 20 30.21 -33.59 -5.50
CA THR A 20 28.83 -33.25 -5.10
C THR A 20 28.80 -32.07 -4.10
N GLY A 21 29.86 -31.89 -3.31
CA GLY A 21 30.04 -30.75 -2.42
C GLY A 21 30.19 -29.40 -3.15
N ASP A 22 30.84 -29.39 -4.31
CA ASP A 22 31.02 -28.18 -5.12
C ASP A 22 29.73 -27.74 -5.81
N LEU A 23 28.88 -28.70 -6.23
CA LEU A 23 27.56 -28.42 -6.78
C LEU A 23 26.61 -27.87 -5.72
N VAL A 24 26.62 -28.44 -4.51
CA VAL A 24 25.82 -27.93 -3.38
C VAL A 24 26.26 -26.52 -2.97
N LYS A 25 27.57 -26.25 -3.01
CA LYS A 25 28.13 -24.91 -2.76
C LYS A 25 27.71 -23.91 -3.83
N GLN A 26 27.77 -24.28 -5.11
CA GLN A 26 27.31 -23.42 -6.21
C GLN A 26 25.80 -23.17 -6.16
N LEU A 27 24.98 -24.17 -5.84
CA LEU A 27 23.54 -24.00 -5.70
C LEU A 27 23.20 -23.07 -4.53
N SER A 28 23.88 -23.25 -3.38
CA SER A 28 23.71 -22.37 -2.22
C SER A 28 24.08 -20.91 -2.54
N GLN A 29 25.15 -20.71 -3.31
CA GLN A 29 25.57 -19.38 -3.79
C GLN A 29 24.57 -18.78 -4.79
N GLN A 30 23.98 -19.59 -5.68
CA GLN A 30 22.96 -19.13 -6.62
C GLN A 30 21.65 -18.76 -5.90
N VAL A 31 21.20 -19.56 -4.94
CA VAL A 31 20.02 -19.25 -4.12
C VAL A 31 20.25 -17.97 -3.32
N THR A 32 21.43 -17.80 -2.71
CA THR A 32 21.78 -16.57 -1.99
C THR A 32 21.76 -15.35 -2.91
N THR A 33 22.28 -15.50 -4.13
CA THR A 33 22.27 -14.46 -5.16
C THR A 33 20.84 -14.11 -5.58
N LEU A 34 19.99 -15.11 -5.82
CA LEU A 34 18.60 -14.92 -6.21
C LEU A 34 17.79 -14.20 -5.12
N VAL A 35 17.93 -14.63 -3.87
CA VAL A 35 17.27 -13.98 -2.72
C VAL A 35 17.71 -12.52 -2.62
N ARG A 36 19.00 -12.23 -2.80
CA ARG A 36 19.50 -10.86 -2.79
C ARG A 36 18.91 -10.03 -3.93
N GLN A 37 18.80 -10.60 -5.14
CA GLN A 37 18.19 -9.93 -6.28
C GLN A 37 16.71 -9.63 -6.05
N GLU A 38 15.94 -10.56 -5.48
CA GLU A 38 14.54 -10.29 -5.16
C GLU A 38 14.37 -9.22 -4.08
N VAL A 39 15.26 -9.19 -3.09
CA VAL A 39 15.27 -8.10 -2.11
C VAL A 39 15.60 -6.76 -2.78
N GLU A 40 16.54 -6.72 -3.72
CA GLU A 40 16.88 -5.50 -4.46
C GLU A 40 15.75 -5.06 -5.40
N LEU A 41 15.07 -6.00 -6.05
CA LEU A 41 13.90 -5.74 -6.89
C LEU A 41 12.72 -5.24 -6.07
N ALA A 42 12.39 -5.91 -4.97
CA ALA A 42 11.33 -5.49 -4.06
C ALA A 42 11.60 -4.10 -3.48
N LYS A 43 12.86 -3.78 -3.15
CA LYS A 43 13.26 -2.42 -2.73
C LYS A 43 13.01 -1.38 -3.84
N ALA A 44 13.38 -1.69 -5.08
CA ALA A 44 13.15 -0.80 -6.21
C ALA A 44 11.64 -0.57 -6.44
N GLU A 45 10.85 -1.64 -6.44
CA GLU A 45 9.40 -1.57 -6.65
C GLU A 45 8.69 -0.86 -5.49
N MET A 46 9.07 -1.14 -4.24
CA MET A 46 8.58 -0.41 -3.07
C MET A 46 8.95 1.07 -3.12
N GLY A 47 10.17 1.41 -3.57
CA GLY A 47 10.60 2.79 -3.76
C GLY A 47 9.74 3.53 -4.80
N GLU A 48 9.47 2.89 -5.93
CA GLU A 48 8.62 3.48 -6.98
C GLU A 48 7.16 3.62 -6.53
N LYS A 49 6.60 2.57 -5.92
CA LYS A 49 5.25 2.60 -5.33
C LYS A 49 5.14 3.66 -4.24
N GLY A 50 6.13 3.75 -3.36
CA GLY A 50 6.23 4.75 -2.29
C GLY A 50 6.30 6.17 -2.83
N ARG A 51 7.09 6.42 -3.89
CA ARG A 51 7.15 7.73 -4.55
C ARG A 51 5.81 8.11 -5.17
N LYS A 52 5.16 7.20 -5.91
CA LYS A 52 3.85 7.44 -6.52
C LYS A 52 2.79 7.74 -5.46
N ALA A 53 2.76 6.94 -4.38
CA ALA A 53 1.88 7.16 -3.24
C ALA A 53 2.17 8.50 -2.56
N GLY A 54 3.44 8.86 -2.36
CA GLY A 54 3.85 10.13 -1.75
C GLY A 54 3.44 11.35 -2.56
N VAL A 55 3.60 11.31 -3.89
CA VAL A 55 3.09 12.37 -4.79
C VAL A 55 1.56 12.45 -4.70
N GLY A 56 0.87 11.31 -4.75
CA GLY A 56 -0.59 11.27 -4.61
C GLY A 56 -1.08 11.86 -3.30
N LEU A 57 -0.49 11.46 -2.17
CA LEU A 57 -0.80 12.01 -0.85
C LEU A 57 -0.48 13.51 -0.77
N GLY A 58 0.63 13.96 -1.35
CA GLY A 58 0.99 15.37 -1.44
C GLY A 58 -0.03 16.18 -2.25
N MET A 59 -0.47 15.66 -3.40
CA MET A 59 -1.50 16.28 -4.23
C MET A 59 -2.85 16.34 -3.50
N PHE A 60 -3.25 15.26 -2.82
CA PHE A 60 -4.47 15.25 -2.01
C PHE A 60 -4.40 16.23 -0.83
N GLY A 61 -3.25 16.32 -0.17
CA GLY A 61 -3.01 17.30 0.89
C GLY A 61 -3.12 18.74 0.35
N GLY A 62 -2.46 19.02 -0.77
CA GLY A 62 -2.56 20.32 -1.45
C GLY A 62 -3.97 20.66 -1.89
N ALA A 63 -4.70 19.70 -2.46
CA ALA A 63 -6.11 19.84 -2.83
C ALA A 63 -6.99 20.10 -1.60
N GLY A 64 -6.71 19.45 -0.47
CA GLY A 64 -7.40 19.71 0.80
C GLY A 64 -7.21 21.15 1.28
N VAL A 65 -5.97 21.66 1.29
CA VAL A 65 -5.69 23.05 1.66
C VAL A 65 -6.34 24.04 0.69
N ALA A 66 -6.19 23.83 -0.61
CA ALA A 66 -6.81 24.67 -1.63
C ALA A 66 -8.35 24.66 -1.53
N GLY A 67 -8.93 23.49 -1.26
CA GLY A 67 -10.37 23.33 -1.01
C GLY A 67 -10.84 24.09 0.23
N LEU A 68 -10.09 24.03 1.34
CA LEU A 68 -10.41 24.81 2.55
C LEU A 68 -10.37 26.32 2.29
N LEU A 69 -9.35 26.80 1.56
CA LEU A 69 -9.26 28.21 1.17
C LEU A 69 -10.44 28.61 0.27
N ALA A 70 -10.77 27.78 -0.73
CA ALA A 70 -11.91 28.04 -1.62
C ALA A 70 -13.25 28.08 -0.85
N LEU A 71 -13.47 27.17 0.10
CA LEU A 71 -14.65 27.16 0.97
C LEU A 71 -14.71 28.41 1.86
N GLY A 72 -13.58 28.86 2.41
CA GLY A 72 -13.48 30.10 3.17
C GLY A 72 -13.80 31.33 2.32
N SER A 73 -13.22 31.43 1.12
CA SER A 73 -13.52 32.50 0.17
C SER A 73 -14.98 32.49 -0.28
N LEU A 74 -15.57 31.32 -0.52
CA LEU A 74 -16.98 31.17 -0.85
C LEU A 74 -17.88 31.61 0.30
N THR A 75 -17.52 31.25 1.54
CA THR A 75 -18.25 31.69 2.74
C THR A 75 -18.26 33.21 2.85
N ALA A 76 -17.08 33.85 2.73
CA ALA A 76 -16.97 35.30 2.74
C ALA A 76 -17.77 35.94 1.59
N PHE A 77 -17.69 35.39 0.38
CA PHE A 77 -18.45 35.85 -0.78
C PHE A 77 -19.96 35.80 -0.53
N LEU A 78 -20.49 34.68 0.00
CA LEU A 78 -21.93 34.55 0.27
C LEU A 78 -22.41 35.54 1.35
N ILE A 79 -21.60 35.76 2.39
CA ILE A 79 -21.91 36.77 3.42
C ILE A 79 -21.99 38.15 2.78
N LEU A 80 -20.99 38.54 1.98
CA LEU A 80 -20.98 39.82 1.28
C LEU A 80 -22.17 39.96 0.34
N VAL A 81 -22.53 38.92 -0.42
CA VAL A 81 -23.69 38.95 -1.31
C VAL A 81 -25.00 39.18 -0.55
N PHE A 82 -25.20 38.51 0.58
CA PHE A 82 -26.41 38.72 1.40
C PHE A 82 -26.39 40.06 2.14
N ASP A 83 -25.21 40.57 2.49
CA ASP A 83 -25.05 41.89 3.13
C ASP A 83 -25.61 43.04 2.26
N LEU A 84 -25.71 42.85 0.94
CA LEU A 84 -26.37 43.81 0.04
C LEU A 84 -27.88 43.97 0.33
N ALA A 85 -28.52 42.97 0.95
CA ALA A 85 -29.97 42.93 1.16
C ALA A 85 -30.38 42.96 2.64
N ILE A 86 -29.53 42.46 3.54
CA ILE A 86 -29.83 42.32 4.98
C ILE A 86 -28.60 42.69 5.83
N PRO A 87 -28.76 42.98 7.14
CA PRO A 87 -27.61 43.27 8.01
C PRO A 87 -26.60 42.12 8.07
N THR A 88 -25.31 42.46 8.17
CA THR A 88 -24.18 41.52 8.10
C THR A 88 -24.28 40.35 9.09
N TRP A 89 -24.77 40.60 10.30
CA TRP A 89 -24.94 39.55 11.30
C TRP A 89 -25.99 38.50 10.87
N ALA A 90 -27.06 38.92 10.21
CA ALA A 90 -28.10 38.03 9.71
C ALA A 90 -27.60 37.26 8.49
N ALA A 91 -26.86 37.91 7.58
CA ALA A 91 -26.18 37.25 6.46
C ALA A 91 -25.23 36.13 6.95
N ALA A 92 -24.39 36.42 7.95
CA ALA A 92 -23.49 35.43 8.54
C ALA A 92 -24.23 34.24 9.16
N LEU A 93 -25.36 34.48 9.85
CA LEU A 93 -26.18 33.41 10.40
C LEU A 93 -26.81 32.53 9.30
N ILE A 94 -27.32 33.12 8.23
CA ILE A 94 -27.89 32.36 7.10
C ILE A 94 -26.82 31.45 6.49
N VAL A 95 -25.64 31.97 6.19
CA VAL A 95 -24.54 31.18 5.62
C VAL A 95 -24.08 30.08 6.59
N THR A 96 -24.10 30.34 7.90
CA THR A 96 -23.81 29.32 8.92
C THR A 96 -24.82 28.18 8.88
N VAL A 97 -26.12 28.49 8.78
CA VAL A 97 -27.18 27.48 8.68
C VAL A 97 -27.04 26.67 7.39
N LEU A 98 -26.67 27.30 6.27
CA LEU A 98 -26.40 26.60 5.01
C LEU A 98 -25.26 25.57 5.19
N TRP A 99 -24.13 25.97 5.77
CA TRP A 99 -23.03 25.04 6.04
C TRP A 99 -23.42 23.95 7.03
N ALA A 100 -24.20 24.25 8.07
CA ALA A 100 -24.70 23.27 9.02
C ALA A 100 -25.59 22.22 8.33
N ALA A 101 -26.43 22.63 7.38
CA ALA A 101 -27.24 21.70 6.59
C ALA A 101 -26.38 20.79 5.71
N VAL A 102 -25.39 21.35 5.00
CA VAL A 102 -24.43 20.57 4.18
C VAL A 102 -23.66 19.57 5.07
N ALA A 103 -23.14 20.03 6.21
CA ALA A 103 -22.42 19.19 7.16
C ALA A 103 -23.31 18.08 7.73
N GLY A 104 -24.57 18.39 8.05
CA GLY A 104 -25.56 17.41 8.51
C GLY A 104 -25.80 16.31 7.49
N VAL A 105 -26.02 16.67 6.22
CA VAL A 105 -26.22 15.70 5.12
C VAL A 105 -24.98 14.83 4.94
N LEU A 106 -23.79 15.42 4.89
CA LEU A 106 -22.53 14.67 4.75
C LEU A 106 -22.28 13.74 5.94
N ALA A 107 -22.58 14.17 7.17
CA ALA A 107 -22.45 13.36 8.37
C ALA A 107 -23.40 12.16 8.34
N LEU A 108 -24.65 12.34 7.89
CA LEU A 108 -25.63 11.26 7.78
C LEU A 108 -25.19 10.22 6.73
N GLN A 109 -24.81 10.67 5.53
CA GLN A 109 -24.33 9.78 4.46
C GLN A 109 -23.02 9.07 4.86
N GLY A 110 -22.09 9.79 5.49
CA GLY A 110 -20.84 9.24 5.98
C GLY A 110 -21.09 8.16 7.04
N ARG A 111 -22.04 8.41 7.95
CA ARG A 111 -22.43 7.42 8.97
C ARG A 111 -23.01 6.15 8.34
N GLU A 112 -23.81 6.28 7.28
CA GLU A 112 -24.38 5.15 6.56
C GLU A 112 -23.28 4.32 5.88
N LYS A 113 -22.37 4.97 5.16
CA LYS A 113 -21.23 4.29 4.53
C LYS A 113 -20.32 3.59 5.54
N VAL A 114 -20.04 4.22 6.68
CA VAL A 114 -19.25 3.59 7.74
C VAL A 114 -19.97 2.37 8.34
N ARG A 115 -21.30 2.40 8.42
CA ARG A 115 -22.10 1.26 8.87
C ARG A 115 -22.14 0.13 7.84
N GLU A 116 -22.19 0.45 6.56
CA GLU A 116 -22.16 -0.52 5.44
C GLU A 116 -20.84 -1.29 5.35
N VAL A 117 -19.72 -0.66 5.73
CA VAL A 117 -18.39 -1.32 5.81
C VAL A 117 -18.30 -2.34 6.97
N GLY A 118 -19.44 -2.67 7.61
CA GLY A 118 -19.74 -3.81 8.48
C GLY A 118 -18.55 -4.66 8.94
N LYS A 119 -18.28 -4.65 10.26
CA LYS A 119 -17.24 -5.37 11.02
C LYS A 119 -15.96 -5.70 10.23
N PRO A 120 -14.79 -5.17 10.62
CA PRO A 120 -13.51 -5.35 9.92
C PRO A 120 -13.00 -6.81 9.85
N ILE A 121 -13.79 -7.79 10.30
CA ILE A 121 -13.51 -9.21 10.20
C ILE A 121 -14.54 -9.82 9.23
N PRO A 122 -14.11 -10.34 8.07
CA PRO A 122 -14.96 -11.14 7.21
C PRO A 122 -15.54 -12.29 8.05
N GLU A 123 -16.86 -12.46 8.08
CA GLU A 123 -17.48 -13.49 8.93
C GLU A 123 -16.91 -14.89 8.62
N GLN A 124 -16.55 -15.14 7.36
CA GLN A 124 -15.90 -16.35 6.91
C GLN A 124 -14.50 -16.57 7.52
N THR A 125 -13.72 -15.49 7.72
CA THR A 125 -12.40 -15.56 8.38
C THR A 125 -12.53 -15.73 9.89
N ALA A 126 -13.61 -15.21 10.49
CA ALA A 126 -13.90 -15.46 11.91
C ALA A 126 -14.35 -16.91 12.15
N GLU A 127 -15.11 -17.50 11.22
CA GLU A 127 -15.50 -18.91 11.26
C GLU A 127 -14.32 -19.85 11.05
N SER A 128 -13.47 -19.62 10.04
CA SER A 128 -12.32 -20.49 9.78
C SER A 128 -11.35 -20.53 10.97
N VAL A 129 -11.11 -19.40 11.63
CA VAL A 129 -10.27 -19.35 12.83
C VAL A 129 -10.92 -20.07 14.03
N LYS A 130 -12.25 -20.06 14.13
CA LYS A 130 -12.95 -20.83 15.18
C LYS A 130 -12.87 -22.33 14.92
N GLU A 131 -13.05 -22.75 13.67
CA GLU A 131 -12.95 -24.15 13.25
C GLU A 131 -11.53 -24.69 13.47
N ASP A 132 -10.51 -23.91 13.12
CA ASP A 132 -9.11 -24.24 13.38
C ASP A 132 -8.80 -24.41 14.88
N VAL A 133 -9.37 -23.56 15.74
CA VAL A 133 -9.22 -23.65 17.20
C VAL A 133 -9.95 -24.87 17.78
N GLU A 134 -11.13 -25.21 17.26
CA GLU A 134 -11.87 -26.40 17.67
C GLU A 134 -11.16 -27.69 17.23
N TRP A 135 -10.62 -27.75 16.02
CA TRP A 135 -9.84 -28.87 15.51
C TRP A 135 -8.58 -29.12 16.35
N LEU A 136 -7.88 -28.05 16.75
CA LEU A 136 -6.70 -28.12 17.63
C LEU A 136 -7.03 -28.54 19.07
N LYS A 137 -8.22 -28.19 19.59
CA LYS A 137 -8.69 -28.67 20.90
C LYS A 137 -9.11 -30.13 20.85
N GLY A 138 -9.67 -30.61 19.73
CA GLY A 138 -10.06 -32.00 19.52
C GLY A 138 -8.89 -32.99 19.44
N HIS A 139 -7.72 -32.55 18.95
CA HIS A 139 -6.50 -33.36 18.81
C HIS A 139 -5.66 -33.49 20.09
N ARG A 140 -6.13 -32.95 21.23
CA ARG A 140 -5.49 -33.13 22.53
C ARG A 140 -6.26 -34.18 23.36
N LYS A 141 -6.20 -35.43 22.94
CA LYS A 141 -6.51 -36.61 23.78
C LYS A 141 -5.47 -37.69 23.55
#